data_AF-M2LFG9-F1
#
_entry.id   AF-M2LFG9-F1
#
_cell.length_a   1.000
_cell.length_b   1.000
_cell.length_c   1.000
_cell.angle_alpha   90.00
_cell.angle_beta   90.00
_cell.angle_gamma   90.00
#
_symmetry.space_group_name_H-M   'P 1'
#
loop_
_entity.id
_entity.type
_entity.pdbx_description
1 polymer ?
#
loop_
_entity_poly.entity_id
_entity_poly.type
_entity_poly.pdbx_seq_one_letter_code
_entity_poly.pdbx_strand_id
1 'polypeptide(L)'
;MFAAYHFSDPYLLAEALIPPGSDVTLGNGRRPPEANLRLAVLGASVIKTILIDQWYPGPQTRQEAHEAWLKKMIDKVNLTNITRKHVIEDACVQLHGGRGLRNGVGEDYPADAASLVQALIGAVWVDCDKDIDTVAQVMGVLGLRCPKDARQREEEAQPTEPAEEKPVAVEEEVIAVSEGSPSVM
;
A
#
# COMPACT_ATOMS: atom_id res chain seq x y z
N MET A 1 -13.06 -6.45 9.01
CA MET A 1 -11.70 -6.50 8.42
C MET A 1 -11.66 -5.49 7.28
N PHE A 2 -10.59 -4.71 7.15
CA PHE A 2 -10.39 -3.74 6.07
C PHE A 2 -8.95 -3.87 5.57
N ALA A 3 -8.72 -4.15 4.29
CA ALA A 3 -7.36 -4.29 3.74
C ALA A 3 -6.45 -5.22 4.57
N ALA A 4 -6.97 -6.40 4.96
CA ALA A 4 -6.34 -7.37 5.86
C ALA A 4 -6.11 -6.92 7.32
N TYR A 5 -6.50 -5.70 7.68
CA TYR A 5 -6.46 -5.17 9.04
C TYR A 5 -7.69 -5.57 9.86
N HIS A 6 -7.46 -5.93 11.12
CA HIS A 6 -8.49 -6.24 12.11
C HIS A 6 -8.53 -5.13 13.15
N PHE A 7 -9.67 -4.46 13.25
CA PHE A 7 -9.88 -3.39 14.23
C PHE A 7 -10.05 -3.97 15.63
N SER A 8 -9.34 -3.37 16.59
CA SER A 8 -9.53 -3.62 18.02
C SER A 8 -10.82 -2.94 18.50
N ASP A 9 -11.08 -1.71 18.03
CA ASP A 9 -12.33 -0.99 18.24
C ASP A 9 -13.22 -1.06 16.99
N PRO A 10 -14.29 -1.89 16.98
CA PRO A 10 -15.20 -1.98 15.85
C PRO A 10 -15.99 -0.67 15.61
N TYR A 11 -16.09 0.21 16.61
CA TYR A 11 -16.78 1.50 16.47
C TYR A 11 -15.98 2.53 15.67
N LEU A 12 -14.65 2.39 15.59
CA LEU A 12 -13.82 3.20 14.69
C LEU A 12 -14.07 2.85 13.23
N LEU A 13 -14.14 1.55 12.90
CA LEU A 13 -14.51 1.10 11.56
C LEU A 13 -15.93 1.57 11.20
N ALA A 14 -16.87 1.42 12.13
CA ALA A 14 -18.23 1.89 11.92
C ALA A 14 -18.27 3.42 11.67
N GLU A 15 -17.61 4.23 12.50
CA GLU A 15 -17.53 5.69 12.33
C GLU A 15 -16.93 6.09 10.98
N ALA A 16 -15.84 5.45 10.56
CA ALA A 16 -15.19 5.74 9.28
C ALA A 16 -16.11 5.51 8.06
N LEU A 17 -17.08 4.60 8.20
CA LEU A 17 -18.03 4.26 7.15
C LEU A 17 -19.31 5.12 7.20
N ILE A 18 -19.54 5.93 8.24
CA ILE A 18 -20.70 6.83 8.31
C ILE A 18 -20.46 8.02 7.37
N PRO A 19 -21.31 8.23 6.34
CA PRO A 19 -21.19 9.37 5.47
C PRO A 19 -21.60 10.67 6.19
N PRO A 20 -21.06 11.83 5.77
CA PRO A 20 -21.53 13.14 6.24
C PRO A 20 -23.04 13.32 6.02
N GLY A 21 -23.70 14.03 6.94
CA GLY A 21 -25.16 14.23 6.90
C GLY A 21 -25.99 13.03 7.37
N SER A 22 -25.35 11.95 7.83
CA SER A 22 -26.03 10.81 8.43
C SER A 22 -26.39 11.06 9.91
N ASP A 23 -27.61 10.67 10.31
CA ASP A 23 -28.09 10.70 11.70
C ASP A 23 -27.77 9.41 12.49
N VAL A 24 -26.86 8.57 11.98
CA VAL A 24 -26.55 7.27 12.59
C VAL A 24 -25.92 7.44 13.98
N THR A 25 -26.48 6.71 14.95
CA THR A 25 -25.91 6.52 16.28
C THR A 25 -25.26 5.15 16.31
N LEU A 26 -24.02 5.07 16.80
CA LEU A 26 -23.28 3.83 16.95
C LEU A 26 -23.89 2.97 18.07
N GLY A 27 -23.64 1.65 18.03
CA GLY A 27 -24.18 0.72 19.03
C GLY A 27 -23.73 0.98 20.48
N ASN A 28 -22.70 1.81 20.69
CA ASN A 28 -22.26 2.29 22.01
C ASN A 28 -22.98 3.58 22.46
N GLY A 29 -24.03 4.00 21.76
CA GLY A 29 -24.77 5.24 22.05
C GLY A 29 -24.06 6.52 21.62
N ARG A 30 -22.84 6.44 21.05
CA ARG A 30 -22.10 7.60 20.56
C ARG A 30 -22.64 8.03 19.19
N ARG A 31 -22.87 9.33 19.04
CA ARG A 31 -23.11 9.96 17.74
C ARG A 31 -21.87 10.75 17.32
N PRO A 32 -21.12 10.31 16.30
CA PRO A 32 -19.99 11.08 15.79
C PRO A 32 -20.47 12.46 15.31
N PRO A 33 -19.90 13.57 15.82
CA PRO A 33 -20.43 14.92 15.58
C PRO A 33 -20.38 15.36 14.11
N GLU A 34 -19.49 14.76 13.30
CA GLU A 34 -19.30 15.10 11.88
C GLU A 34 -19.15 13.83 11.03
N ALA A 35 -19.80 12.73 11.44
CA ALA A 35 -19.66 11.43 10.80
C ALA A 35 -18.16 11.06 10.61
N ASN A 36 -17.75 10.64 9.41
CA ASN A 36 -16.38 10.26 9.11
C ASN A 36 -15.41 11.43 8.84
N LEU A 37 -15.87 12.69 8.82
CA LEU A 37 -15.04 13.81 8.34
C LEU A 37 -13.80 14.05 9.18
N ARG A 38 -13.90 13.92 10.51
CA ARG A 38 -12.76 14.10 11.42
C ARG A 38 -11.68 13.03 11.17
N LEU A 39 -12.11 11.80 10.94
CA LEU A 39 -11.21 10.70 10.57
C LEU A 39 -10.62 10.93 9.17
N ALA A 40 -11.39 11.49 8.24
CA ALA A 40 -10.90 11.80 6.90
C ALA A 40 -9.79 12.86 6.93
N VAL A 41 -9.97 13.94 7.69
CA VAL A 41 -8.93 14.98 7.85
C VAL A 41 -7.65 14.40 8.45
N LEU A 42 -7.79 13.56 9.48
CA LEU A 42 -6.66 12.86 10.10
C LEU A 42 -5.96 11.94 9.09
N GLY A 43 -6.71 11.08 8.42
CA GLY A 43 -6.16 10.12 7.48
C GLY A 43 -5.52 10.77 6.26
N ALA A 44 -6.07 11.88 5.75
CA ALA A 44 -5.43 12.65 4.68
C ALA A 44 -4.01 13.11 5.08
N SER A 45 -3.85 13.54 6.34
CA SER A 45 -2.55 13.94 6.88
C SER A 45 -1.61 12.73 7.04
N VAL A 46 -2.11 11.62 7.58
CA VAL A 46 -1.34 10.37 7.77
C VAL A 46 -0.85 9.80 6.44
N ILE A 47 -1.73 9.70 5.44
CA ILE A 47 -1.37 9.23 4.09
C ILE A 47 -0.22 10.07 3.54
N LYS A 48 -0.33 11.40 3.63
CA LYS A 48 0.71 12.31 3.14
C LYS A 48 2.03 12.11 3.89
N THR A 49 1.99 11.99 5.21
CA THR A 49 3.18 11.77 6.03
C THR A 49 3.90 10.48 5.65
N ILE A 50 3.16 9.36 5.57
CA ILE A 50 3.75 8.05 5.24
C ILE A 50 4.32 8.05 3.82
N LEU A 51 3.61 8.65 2.86
CA LEU A 51 4.13 8.77 1.49
C LEU A 51 5.42 9.59 1.46
N ILE A 52 5.48 10.72 2.16
CA ILE A 52 6.70 11.54 2.26
C ILE A 52 7.83 10.76 2.94
N ASP A 53 7.54 10.04 4.02
CA ASP A 53 8.51 9.22 4.75
C ASP A 53 9.11 8.11 3.86
N GLN A 54 8.28 7.44 3.05
CA GLN A 54 8.75 6.44 2.08
C GLN A 54 9.61 7.03 0.97
N TRP A 55 9.36 8.28 0.57
CA TRP A 55 10.11 8.94 -0.49
C TRP A 55 11.40 9.59 0.02
N TYR A 56 11.41 10.14 1.23
CA TYR A 56 12.50 10.97 1.75
C TYR A 56 13.89 10.32 1.70
N PRO A 57 14.07 9.01 1.95
CA PRO A 57 15.36 8.34 1.80
C PRO A 57 15.84 8.19 0.35
N GLY A 58 14.95 8.40 -0.63
CA GLY A 58 15.21 8.19 -2.04
C GLY A 58 16.07 9.28 -2.68
N PRO A 59 16.66 9.01 -3.87
CA PRO A 59 17.54 9.95 -4.55
C PRO A 59 16.79 11.07 -5.31
N GLN A 60 15.46 10.99 -5.42
CA GLN A 60 14.67 11.92 -6.23
C GLN A 60 14.57 13.29 -5.55
N THR A 61 14.54 14.34 -6.35
CA THR A 61 14.35 15.71 -5.86
C THR A 61 12.93 15.94 -5.37
N ARG A 62 12.74 16.96 -4.52
CA ARG A 62 11.42 17.38 -4.05
C ARG A 62 10.44 17.62 -5.20
N GLN A 63 10.89 18.25 -6.29
CA GLN A 63 10.05 18.60 -7.42
C GLN A 63 9.57 17.35 -8.17
N GLU A 64 10.49 16.43 -8.46
CA GLU A 64 10.17 15.15 -9.10
C GLU A 64 9.16 14.36 -8.27
N ALA A 65 9.36 14.30 -6.95
CA ALA A 65 8.47 13.59 -6.05
C ALA A 65 7.05 14.20 -6.03
N HIS A 66 6.98 15.53 -5.90
CA HIS A 66 5.73 16.24 -5.78
C HIS A 66 4.90 16.20 -7.07
N GLU A 67 5.53 16.44 -8.21
CA GLU A 67 4.87 16.52 -9.52
C GLU A 67 4.58 15.13 -10.11
N ALA A 68 5.49 14.16 -9.95
CA ALA A 68 5.36 12.87 -10.64
C ALA A 68 4.41 11.90 -9.93
N TRP A 69 4.39 11.91 -8.60
CA TRP A 69 3.76 10.83 -7.82
C TRP A 69 2.89 11.34 -6.66
N LEU A 70 3.38 12.21 -5.77
CA LEU A 70 2.64 12.56 -4.54
C LEU A 70 1.27 13.15 -4.88
N LYS A 71 1.23 14.10 -5.83
CA LYS A 71 -0.03 14.72 -6.29
C LYS A 71 -1.00 13.71 -6.88
N LYS A 72 -0.51 12.70 -7.62
CA LYS A 72 -1.35 11.65 -8.23
C LYS A 72 -1.91 10.68 -7.20
N MET A 73 -1.12 10.33 -6.19
CA MET A 73 -1.54 9.36 -5.16
C MET A 73 -2.63 9.91 -4.25
N ILE A 74 -2.50 11.17 -3.85
CA ILE A 74 -3.48 11.85 -3.00
C ILE A 74 -4.62 12.50 -3.79
N ASP A 75 -4.58 12.39 -5.12
CA ASP A 75 -5.63 12.95 -5.97
C ASP A 75 -6.97 12.26 -5.70
N LYS A 76 -8.03 13.07 -5.68
CA LYS A 76 -9.40 12.62 -5.39
C LYS A 76 -9.85 11.53 -6.37
N VAL A 77 -9.45 11.60 -7.65
CA VAL A 77 -9.81 10.57 -8.64
C VAL A 77 -9.15 9.24 -8.28
N ASN A 78 -7.87 9.26 -7.88
CA ASN A 78 -7.17 8.05 -7.49
C ASN A 78 -7.78 7.41 -6.23
N LEU A 79 -8.06 8.21 -5.20
CA LEU A 79 -8.71 7.72 -3.97
C LEU A 79 -10.12 7.17 -4.24
N THR A 80 -10.87 7.79 -5.15
CA THR A 80 -12.18 7.27 -5.61
C THR A 80 -12.05 5.98 -6.40
N ASN A 81 -10.97 5.77 -7.14
CA ASN A 81 -10.76 4.49 -7.82
C ASN A 81 -10.43 3.37 -6.82
N ILE A 82 -9.73 3.69 -5.73
CA ILE A 82 -9.44 2.75 -4.64
C ILE A 82 -10.73 2.30 -3.95
N THR A 83 -11.69 3.18 -3.68
CA THR A 83 -12.97 2.77 -3.06
C THR A 83 -13.70 1.72 -3.89
N ARG A 84 -13.76 1.91 -5.20
CA ARG A 84 -14.40 0.98 -6.13
C ARG A 84 -13.65 -0.33 -6.21
N LYS A 85 -12.32 -0.27 -6.35
CA LYS A 85 -11.47 -1.47 -6.48
C LYS A 85 -11.54 -2.37 -5.24
N HIS A 86 -11.66 -1.79 -4.05
CA HIS A 86 -11.69 -2.52 -2.78
C HIS A 86 -13.10 -2.70 -2.22
N VAL A 87 -14.14 -2.41 -3.02
CA VAL A 87 -15.55 -2.66 -2.65
C VAL A 87 -15.96 -1.93 -1.36
N ILE A 88 -15.30 -0.80 -1.07
CA ILE A 88 -15.52 0.01 0.13
C ILE A 88 -16.90 0.69 0.07
N GLU A 89 -17.34 1.05 -1.14
CA GLU A 89 -18.64 1.66 -1.38
C GLU A 89 -19.79 0.73 -0.96
N ASP A 90 -19.68 -0.58 -1.25
CA ASP A 90 -20.72 -1.54 -0.90
C ASP A 90 -20.78 -1.77 0.62
N ALA A 91 -19.63 -1.76 1.32
CA ALA A 91 -19.60 -1.83 2.77
C ALA A 91 -20.31 -0.62 3.41
N CYS A 92 -20.14 0.58 2.84
CA CYS A 92 -20.87 1.76 3.25
C CYS A 92 -22.38 1.63 2.97
N VAL A 93 -22.77 1.15 1.79
CA VAL A 93 -24.18 0.93 1.40
C VAL A 93 -24.88 -0.07 2.33
N GLN A 94 -24.21 -1.18 2.66
CA GLN A 94 -24.74 -2.23 3.53
C GLN A 94 -25.01 -1.73 4.95
N LEU A 95 -24.10 -0.93 5.52
CA LEU A 95 -24.28 -0.35 6.85
C LEU A 95 -25.41 0.68 6.93
N HIS A 96 -25.78 1.30 5.81
CA HIS A 96 -26.78 2.37 5.76
C HIS A 96 -28.10 1.95 5.09
N GLY A 97 -28.37 0.64 5.02
CA GLY A 97 -29.65 0.12 4.52
C GLY A 97 -29.96 0.49 3.07
N GLY A 98 -28.94 0.49 2.21
CA GLY A 98 -29.10 0.82 0.79
C GLY A 98 -28.95 2.31 0.45
N ARG A 99 -28.79 3.20 1.45
CA ARG A 99 -28.43 4.61 1.22
C ARG A 99 -26.93 4.70 0.96
N GLY A 100 -26.53 4.54 -0.30
CA GLY A 100 -25.15 4.74 -0.72
C GLY A 100 -24.68 6.19 -0.64
N LEU A 101 -23.42 6.43 -0.99
CA LEU A 101 -22.77 7.75 -1.01
C LEU A 101 -23.53 8.84 -1.79
N ARG A 102 -24.37 8.44 -2.75
CA ARG A 102 -25.15 9.34 -3.62
C ARG A 102 -26.49 9.80 -3.01
N ASN A 103 -26.96 9.13 -1.94
CA ASN A 103 -28.24 9.42 -1.31
C ASN A 103 -28.07 10.02 0.10
N GLY A 104 -26.86 10.48 0.43
CA GLY A 104 -26.60 11.32 1.61
C GLY A 104 -27.38 12.63 1.50
N VAL A 105 -28.01 13.02 2.60
CA VAL A 105 -28.98 14.10 2.68
C VAL A 105 -28.33 15.46 2.34
N GLY A 106 -28.74 16.07 1.21
CA GLY A 106 -28.44 17.45 0.84
C GLY A 106 -27.38 17.63 -0.26
N GLU A 107 -27.65 18.52 -1.22
CA GLU A 107 -26.70 18.95 -2.28
C GLU A 107 -25.38 19.52 -1.72
N ASP A 108 -25.35 19.88 -0.43
CA ASP A 108 -24.23 20.57 0.22
C ASP A 108 -23.10 19.64 0.70
N TYR A 109 -23.34 18.33 0.83
CA TYR A 109 -22.35 17.38 1.33
C TYR A 109 -22.30 16.11 0.47
N PRO A 110 -21.72 16.16 -0.74
CA PRO A 110 -21.40 14.95 -1.46
C PRO A 110 -20.42 14.15 -0.62
N ALA A 111 -20.88 13.05 -0.02
CA ALA A 111 -20.01 12.08 0.64
C ALA A 111 -18.99 11.61 -0.40
N ASP A 112 -17.77 12.13 -0.27
CA ASP A 112 -16.72 11.90 -1.25
C ASP A 112 -16.09 10.53 -1.00
N ALA A 113 -16.05 9.70 -2.04
CA ALA A 113 -15.39 8.40 -1.99
C ALA A 113 -13.93 8.53 -1.51
N ALA A 114 -13.26 9.63 -1.86
CA ALA A 114 -11.92 9.90 -1.34
C ALA A 114 -11.90 10.05 0.20
N SER A 115 -12.90 10.72 0.77
CA SER A 115 -13.04 10.91 2.22
C SER A 115 -13.28 9.59 2.95
N LEU A 116 -13.92 8.58 2.33
CA LEU A 116 -14.04 7.25 2.92
C LEU A 116 -12.67 6.56 3.08
N VAL A 117 -11.84 6.57 2.04
CA VAL A 117 -10.49 5.97 2.12
C VAL A 117 -9.68 6.67 3.19
N GLN A 118 -9.71 8.01 3.19
CA GLN A 118 -9.02 8.80 4.19
C GLN A 118 -9.54 8.50 5.59
N ALA A 119 -10.86 8.42 5.80
CA ALA A 119 -11.43 8.11 7.10
C ALA A 119 -11.05 6.71 7.58
N LEU A 120 -11.04 5.71 6.70
CA LEU A 120 -10.61 4.36 7.03
C LEU A 120 -9.14 4.32 7.43
N ILE A 121 -8.26 5.02 6.72
CA ILE A 121 -6.85 5.14 7.12
C ILE A 121 -6.72 5.89 8.46
N GLY A 122 -7.49 6.96 8.67
CA GLY A 122 -7.53 7.68 9.95
C GLY A 122 -8.00 6.80 11.10
N ALA A 123 -8.97 5.91 10.86
CA ALA A 123 -9.44 4.95 11.84
C ALA A 123 -8.38 3.90 12.19
N VAL A 124 -7.69 3.34 11.18
CA VAL A 124 -6.58 2.41 11.42
C VAL A 124 -5.48 3.09 12.24
N TRP A 125 -5.11 4.33 11.89
CA TRP A 125 -4.11 5.11 12.63
C TRP A 125 -4.45 5.26 14.12
N VAL A 126 -5.72 5.51 14.46
CA VAL A 126 -6.15 5.58 15.86
C VAL A 126 -6.16 4.21 16.52
N ASP A 127 -6.65 3.18 15.82
CA ASP A 127 -6.83 1.84 16.35
C ASP A 127 -5.49 1.12 16.64
N CYS A 128 -4.47 1.35 15.82
CA CYS A 128 -3.12 0.78 16.00
C CYS A 128 -2.21 1.63 16.89
N ASP A 129 -2.76 2.57 17.67
CA ASP A 129 -2.01 3.54 18.49
C ASP A 129 -0.88 4.25 17.74
N LYS A 130 -1.18 4.76 16.54
CA LYS A 130 -0.27 5.57 15.72
C LYS A 130 0.96 4.80 15.22
N ASP A 131 0.86 3.49 15.08
CA ASP A 131 1.91 2.68 14.46
C ASP A 131 1.99 2.95 12.94
N ILE A 132 3.04 3.68 12.55
CA ILE A 132 3.31 4.05 11.16
C ILE A 132 3.47 2.79 10.27
N ASP A 133 4.13 1.75 10.77
CA ASP A 133 4.43 0.56 9.97
C ASP A 133 3.15 -0.21 9.65
N THR A 134 2.28 -0.37 10.65
CA THR A 134 0.95 -0.97 10.46
C THR A 134 0.12 -0.19 9.43
N VAL A 135 0.09 1.14 9.52
CA VAL A 135 -0.65 1.95 8.53
C VAL A 135 -0.01 1.86 7.14
N ALA A 136 1.32 1.84 7.04
CA ALA A 136 2.03 1.69 5.77
C ALA A 136 1.71 0.34 5.10
N GLN A 137 1.56 -0.74 5.86
CA GLN A 137 1.13 -2.04 5.34
C GLN A 137 -0.29 -1.98 4.77
N VAL A 138 -1.24 -1.39 5.50
CA VAL A 138 -2.62 -1.19 5.04
C VAL A 138 -2.65 -0.35 3.76
N MET A 139 -1.90 0.75 3.73
CA MET A 139 -1.74 1.58 2.54
C MET A 139 -1.15 0.79 1.37
N GLY A 140 -0.17 -0.08 1.61
CA GLY A 140 0.40 -0.98 0.63
C GLY A 140 -0.63 -1.90 -0.03
N VAL A 141 -1.53 -2.50 0.76
CA VAL A 141 -2.64 -3.35 0.26
C VAL A 141 -3.60 -2.55 -0.63
N LEU A 142 -3.85 -1.28 -0.31
CA LEU A 142 -4.66 -0.36 -1.11
C LEU A 142 -3.93 0.17 -2.36
N GLY A 143 -2.65 -0.14 -2.52
CA GLY A 143 -1.79 0.39 -3.59
C GLY A 143 -1.29 1.82 -3.33
N LEU A 144 -1.49 2.36 -2.12
CA LEU A 144 -1.01 3.67 -1.68
C LEU A 144 0.43 3.61 -1.18
N ARG A 145 1.39 3.42 -2.08
CA ARG A 145 2.82 3.37 -1.73
C ARG A 145 3.66 4.21 -2.68
N CYS A 146 4.80 4.70 -2.19
CA CYS A 146 5.83 5.24 -3.05
C CYS A 146 6.27 4.12 -4.02
N PRO A 147 6.34 4.38 -5.34
CA PRO A 147 7.05 3.50 -6.23
C PRO A 147 8.49 3.39 -5.74
N LYS A 148 8.93 2.19 -5.34
CA LYS A 148 10.37 1.90 -5.35
C LYS A 148 10.82 2.11 -6.79
N ASP A 149 11.95 2.77 -6.98
CA ASP A 149 12.49 3.12 -8.30
C ASP A 149 12.14 2.04 -9.32
N ALA A 150 11.48 2.45 -10.42
CA ALA A 150 11.04 1.54 -11.48
C ALA A 150 12.16 0.64 -12.02
N ARG A 151 13.42 0.96 -11.72
CA ARG A 151 14.63 0.16 -11.99
C ARG A 151 14.64 -1.19 -11.27
N GLN A 152 14.11 -1.29 -10.04
CA GLN A 152 14.07 -2.58 -9.32
C GLN A 152 13.06 -3.56 -9.93
N ARG A 153 12.03 -3.08 -10.62
CA ARG A 153 11.10 -3.97 -11.34
C ARG A 153 11.72 -4.57 -12.61
N GLU A 154 12.76 -3.95 -13.17
CA GLU A 154 13.52 -4.51 -14.30
C GLU A 154 14.65 -5.45 -13.83
N GLU A 155 15.18 -5.26 -12.62
CA GLU A 155 16.14 -6.16 -11.98
C GLU A 155 15.48 -7.43 -11.42
N GLU A 156 14.29 -7.34 -10.81
CA GLU A 156 13.55 -8.50 -10.30
C GLU A 156 12.84 -9.32 -11.41
N ALA A 157 12.71 -8.77 -12.62
CA ALA A 157 12.08 -9.43 -13.76
C ALA A 157 13.08 -10.15 -14.69
N GLN A 158 14.38 -10.08 -14.42
CA GLN A 158 15.37 -10.86 -15.16
C GLN A 158 15.41 -12.30 -14.60
N PRO A 159 15.16 -13.33 -15.42
CA PRO A 159 15.40 -14.70 -15.00
C PRO A 159 16.88 -14.83 -14.65
N THR A 160 17.18 -15.31 -13.45
CA THR A 160 18.53 -15.75 -13.10
C THR A 160 18.88 -16.88 -14.05
N GLU A 161 19.72 -16.60 -15.05
CA GLU A 161 20.35 -17.64 -15.85
C GLU A 161 21.07 -18.62 -14.90
N PRO A 162 20.87 -19.93 -15.06
CA PRO A 162 21.58 -20.89 -14.24
C PRO A 162 23.07 -20.80 -14.54
N ALA A 163 23.87 -20.67 -13.47
CA ALA A 163 25.32 -20.59 -13.53
C ALA A 163 25.91 -21.70 -14.41
N GLU A 164 26.62 -21.31 -15.47
CA GLU A 164 27.48 -22.21 -16.23
C GLU A 164 28.49 -22.89 -15.28
N GLU A 165 28.31 -24.20 -15.09
CA GLU A 165 29.33 -25.06 -14.49
C GLU A 165 30.60 -24.98 -15.34
N LYS A 166 31.66 -24.42 -14.77
CA LYS A 166 33.01 -24.51 -15.35
C LYS A 166 33.44 -25.98 -15.40
N PRO A 167 34.06 -26.44 -16.51
CA PRO A 167 34.53 -27.81 -16.61
C PRO A 167 35.70 -28.04 -15.64
N VAL A 168 35.59 -29.10 -14.85
CA VAL A 168 36.65 -29.63 -14.00
C VAL A 168 37.78 -30.13 -14.89
N ALA A 169 38.97 -29.53 -14.76
CA ALA A 169 40.18 -30.03 -15.38
C ALA A 169 40.56 -31.37 -14.73
N VAL A 170 40.64 -32.43 -15.54
CA VAL A 170 41.19 -33.72 -15.15
C VAL A 170 42.71 -33.61 -15.28
N GLU A 171 43.42 -33.64 -14.15
CA GLU A 171 44.88 -33.75 -14.15
C GLU A 171 45.28 -35.15 -14.65
N GLU A 172 45.97 -35.21 -15.78
CA GLU A 172 46.62 -36.41 -16.29
C GLU A 172 47.85 -36.73 -15.42
N GLU A 173 47.77 -37.81 -14.65
CA GLU A 173 48.88 -38.36 -13.89
C GLU A 173 49.86 -39.07 -14.85
N VAL A 174 51.01 -38.43 -15.08
CA VAL A 174 52.10 -38.91 -15.91
C VAL A 174 52.84 -40.03 -15.16
N ILE A 175 52.66 -41.28 -15.60
CA ILE A 175 53.50 -42.41 -15.18
C ILE A 175 54.72 -42.49 -16.12
N ALA A 176 55.87 -42.06 -15.60
CA ALA A 176 57.17 -42.25 -16.22
C ALA A 176 57.70 -43.66 -15.90
N VAL A 177 58.08 -44.42 -16.94
CA VAL A 177 58.99 -45.57 -16.80
C VAL A 177 60.15 -45.39 -17.79
N SER A 178 61.33 -45.16 -17.20
CA SER A 178 62.69 -45.25 -17.77
C SER A 178 62.93 -46.66 -18.37
N GLU A 179 63.89 -46.99 -19.23
CA GLU A 179 65.13 -46.40 -19.70
C GLU A 179 65.60 -47.34 -20.84
N GLY A 180 66.40 -46.88 -21.80
CA GLY A 180 67.01 -47.77 -22.79
C GLY A 180 67.62 -47.03 -23.98
N SER A 181 68.80 -46.45 -23.78
CA SER A 181 69.62 -45.78 -24.80
C SER A 181 70.31 -46.79 -25.77
N PRO A 182 71.24 -46.39 -26.67
CA PRO A 182 70.91 -46.16 -28.08
C PRO A 182 71.84 -46.90 -29.08
N SER A 183 71.46 -46.82 -30.36
CA SER A 183 72.37 -46.75 -31.53
C SER A 183 73.15 -48.01 -31.96
N VAL A 184 73.03 -48.36 -33.26
CA VAL A 184 74.07 -48.24 -34.32
C VAL A 184 73.82 -49.29 -35.44
N MET A 185 73.82 -48.78 -36.68
CA MET A 185 73.90 -49.43 -38.00
C MET A 185 72.67 -50.15 -38.58
#